data_AF-A0A5N5SVD4-F1
#
_entry.id   AF-A0A5N5SVD4-F1
#
_cell.length_a   1.000
_cell.length_b   1.000
_cell.length_c   1.000
_cell.angle_alpha   90.00
_cell.angle_beta   90.00
_cell.angle_gamma   90.00
#
_symmetry.space_group_name_H-M   'P 1'
#
loop_
_entity.id
_entity.type
_entity.pdbx_description
1 polymer ?
#
loop_
_entity_poly.entity_id
_entity_poly.type
_entity_poly.pdbx_seq_one_letter_code
_entity_poly.pdbx_strand_id
1 'polypeptide(L)'
;QVILIINYGNIQQLLFYKLQKGHLNVKDWKCLYESLSNLIIITEVCSAQDNTIDAFKQMKDGKNEDLFHITYIIQRTLDFDQAEREGRFVVKPGLDHDLDDLKRKFSGLEGIMNKVAEMELNNLPSELQNCSVAYLAHIGFLLILPPSDENLAPILF
;
A
#
# COMPACT_ATOMS: atom_id res chain seq x y z
N GLN A 1 -31.49 -8.53 -3.07
CA GLN A 1 -30.58 -9.13 -4.06
C GLN A 1 -30.43 -8.27 -5.32
N VAL A 2 -31.49 -7.68 -5.91
CA VAL A 2 -31.37 -6.77 -7.07
C VAL A 2 -30.63 -5.45 -6.75
N ILE A 3 -30.77 -4.92 -5.53
CA ILE A 3 -30.08 -3.69 -5.07
C ILE A 3 -28.55 -3.88 -5.03
N LEU A 4 -28.06 -5.10 -4.75
CA LEU A 4 -26.61 -5.38 -4.77
C LEU A 4 -26.03 -5.33 -6.19
N ILE A 5 -26.81 -5.74 -7.20
CA ILE A 5 -26.36 -5.79 -8.61
C ILE A 5 -26.33 -4.38 -9.23
N ILE A 6 -27.34 -3.53 -8.93
CA ILE A 6 -27.38 -2.14 -9.42
C ILE A 6 -26.26 -1.30 -8.78
N ASN A 7 -26.00 -1.51 -7.48
CA ASN A 7 -24.93 -0.80 -6.78
C ASN A 7 -23.53 -1.24 -7.28
N TYR A 8 -23.41 -2.50 -7.70
CA TYR A 8 -22.20 -3.03 -8.35
C TYR A 8 -21.88 -2.27 -9.65
N GLY A 9 -22.86 -1.98 -10.50
CA GLY A 9 -22.65 -1.28 -11.77
C GLY A 9 -22.03 0.12 -11.63
N ASN A 10 -22.51 0.91 -10.65
CA ASN A 10 -21.95 2.24 -10.37
C ASN A 10 -20.56 2.19 -9.72
N ILE A 11 -20.33 1.20 -8.85
CA ILE A 11 -19.02 0.99 -8.21
C ILE A 11 -17.99 0.57 -9.27
N GLN A 12 -18.33 -0.31 -10.20
CA GLN A 12 -17.44 -0.74 -11.28
C GLN A 12 -17.06 0.42 -12.22
N GLN A 13 -18.01 1.30 -12.59
CA GLN A 13 -17.72 2.47 -13.42
C GLN A 13 -16.79 3.47 -12.71
N LEU A 14 -17.04 3.73 -11.42
CA LEU A 14 -16.18 4.61 -10.62
C LEU A 14 -14.79 4.02 -10.39
N LEU A 15 -14.70 2.72 -10.11
CA LEU A 15 -13.42 2.01 -9.97
C LEU A 15 -12.64 2.03 -11.28
N PHE A 16 -13.29 1.79 -12.41
CA PHE A 16 -12.64 1.83 -13.72
C PHE A 16 -12.13 3.24 -14.05
N TYR A 17 -12.92 4.28 -13.76
CA TYR A 17 -12.49 5.67 -13.90
C TYR A 17 -11.26 5.98 -13.02
N LYS A 18 -11.29 5.58 -11.75
CA LYS A 18 -10.14 5.75 -10.83
C LYS A 18 -8.91 4.97 -11.28
N LEU A 19 -9.09 3.75 -11.78
CA LEU A 19 -8.03 2.89 -12.31
C LEU A 19 -7.34 3.57 -13.50
N GLN A 20 -8.11 4.08 -14.47
CA GLN A 20 -7.57 4.83 -15.61
C GLN A 20 -6.78 6.08 -15.21
N LYS A 21 -7.12 6.69 -14.07
CA LYS A 21 -6.41 7.85 -13.53
C LYS A 21 -5.27 7.47 -12.56
N GLY A 22 -5.08 6.20 -12.24
CA GLY A 22 -4.09 5.76 -11.26
C GLY A 22 -4.39 6.21 -9.82
N HIS A 23 -5.64 6.52 -9.50
CA HIS A 23 -6.06 7.12 -8.22
C HIS A 23 -6.72 6.11 -7.26
N LEU A 24 -6.50 4.82 -7.47
CA LEU A 24 -7.05 3.80 -6.58
C LEU A 24 -6.37 3.88 -5.22
N ASN A 25 -7.15 4.05 -4.16
CA ASN A 25 -6.69 3.86 -2.80
C ASN A 25 -6.75 2.37 -2.40
N VAL A 26 -6.26 2.02 -1.22
CA VAL A 26 -6.20 0.62 -0.75
C VAL A 26 -7.58 -0.06 -0.75
N LYS A 27 -8.64 0.67 -0.37
CA LYS A 27 -10.02 0.13 -0.38
C LYS A 27 -10.50 -0.13 -1.81
N ASP A 28 -10.20 0.78 -2.73
CA ASP A 28 -10.55 0.62 -4.14
C ASP A 28 -9.84 -0.61 -4.74
N TRP A 29 -8.55 -0.81 -4.42
CA TRP A 29 -7.79 -2.00 -4.83
C TRP A 29 -8.37 -3.30 -4.26
N LYS A 30 -8.76 -3.30 -2.98
CA LYS A 30 -9.39 -4.46 -2.34
C LYS A 30 -10.73 -4.78 -2.99
N CYS A 31 -11.56 -3.76 -3.23
CA CYS A 31 -12.84 -3.91 -3.89
C CYS A 31 -12.68 -4.44 -5.33
N LEU A 32 -11.68 -3.96 -6.07
CA LEU A 32 -11.36 -4.48 -7.40
C LEU A 32 -10.97 -5.97 -7.35
N TYR A 33 -10.07 -6.35 -6.45
CA TYR A 33 -9.62 -7.74 -6.30
C TYR A 33 -10.76 -8.69 -5.91
N GLU A 34 -11.58 -8.31 -4.93
CA GLU A 34 -12.75 -9.09 -4.52
C GLU A 34 -13.76 -9.20 -5.67
N SER A 35 -13.93 -8.13 -6.45
CA SER A 35 -14.83 -8.14 -7.60
C SER A 35 -14.39 -9.10 -8.69
N LEU A 36 -13.11 -9.07 -9.06
CA LEU A 36 -12.55 -9.99 -10.04
C LEU A 36 -12.60 -11.44 -9.56
N SER A 37 -12.31 -11.68 -8.29
CA SER A 37 -12.39 -13.02 -7.67
C SER A 37 -13.82 -13.56 -7.70
N ASN A 38 -14.82 -12.73 -7.40
CA ASN A 38 -16.22 -13.13 -7.48
C ASN A 38 -16.65 -13.42 -8.92
N LEU A 39 -16.19 -12.64 -9.90
CA LEU A 39 -16.46 -12.90 -11.32
C LEU A 39 -15.87 -14.23 -11.79
N ILE A 40 -14.67 -14.58 -11.33
CA ILE A 40 -14.06 -15.88 -11.58
C ILE A 40 -14.92 -17.02 -11.05
N ILE A 41 -15.37 -16.92 -9.79
CA ILE A 41 -16.23 -17.94 -9.18
C ILE A 41 -17.55 -18.08 -9.94
N ILE A 42 -18.18 -16.95 -10.30
CA ILE A 42 -19.42 -16.95 -11.09
C ILE A 42 -19.19 -17.64 -12.44
N THR A 43 -18.09 -17.33 -13.11
CA THR A 43 -17.72 -17.94 -14.39
C THR A 43 -17.54 -19.44 -14.27
N GLU A 44 -16.85 -19.91 -13.22
CA GLU A 44 -16.65 -21.34 -12.95
C GLU A 44 -17.97 -22.07 -12.68
N VAL A 45 -18.82 -21.50 -11.82
CA VAL A 45 -20.14 -22.05 -11.49
C VAL A 45 -21.05 -22.10 -12.72
N CYS A 46 -21.08 -21.04 -13.53
CA CYS A 46 -21.83 -21.00 -14.78
C CYS A 46 -21.28 -21.98 -15.81
N SER A 47 -19.96 -22.19 -15.83
CA SER A 47 -19.32 -23.14 -16.74
C SER A 47 -19.68 -24.59 -16.42
N ALA A 48 -19.99 -24.89 -15.16
CA ALA A 48 -20.45 -26.21 -14.72
C ALA A 48 -21.92 -26.51 -15.08
N GLN A 49 -22.70 -25.52 -15.53
CA GLN A 49 -24.11 -25.72 -15.89
C GLN A 49 -24.28 -26.18 -17.34
N ASP A 50 -25.41 -26.83 -17.62
CA ASP A 50 -25.82 -27.18 -18.97
C ASP A 50 -26.08 -25.92 -19.83
N ASN A 51 -25.83 -26.02 -21.13
CA ASN A 51 -25.92 -24.91 -22.09
C ASN A 51 -27.38 -24.51 -22.44
N THR A 52 -28.33 -24.82 -21.56
CA THR A 52 -29.77 -24.61 -21.77
C THR A 52 -30.15 -23.13 -21.70
N ILE A 53 -29.31 -22.31 -21.05
CA ILE A 53 -29.50 -20.85 -20.93
C ILE A 53 -28.38 -20.14 -21.70
N ASP A 54 -28.76 -19.29 -22.66
CA ASP A 54 -27.82 -18.55 -23.52
C ASP A 54 -26.80 -17.71 -22.73
N ALA A 55 -27.18 -17.16 -21.57
CA ALA A 55 -26.27 -16.41 -20.71
C ALA A 55 -25.08 -17.26 -20.22
N PHE A 56 -25.30 -18.54 -19.89
CA PHE A 56 -24.21 -19.43 -19.48
C PHE A 56 -23.30 -19.80 -20.64
N LYS A 57 -23.86 -19.93 -21.84
CA LYS A 57 -23.09 -20.11 -23.07
C LYS A 57 -22.18 -18.91 -23.35
N GLN A 58 -22.71 -17.69 -23.27
CA GLN A 58 -21.93 -16.46 -23.45
C GLN A 58 -20.79 -16.32 -22.43
N MET A 59 -21.01 -16.72 -21.17
CA MET A 59 -19.98 -16.70 -20.13
C MET A 59 -18.86 -17.73 -20.38
N LYS A 60 -19.19 -18.91 -20.92
CA LYS A 60 -18.19 -19.92 -21.34
C LYS A 60 -17.34 -19.44 -22.51
N ASP A 61 -17.97 -18.76 -23.47
CA ASP A 61 -17.31 -18.26 -24.69
C ASP A 61 -16.52 -16.95 -24.43
N GLY A 62 -16.64 -16.36 -23.24
CA GLY A 62 -15.92 -15.15 -22.83
C GLY A 62 -14.41 -15.37 -22.64
N LYS A 63 -13.61 -14.33 -22.88
CA LYS A 63 -12.16 -14.31 -22.63
C LYS A 63 -11.85 -14.24 -21.13
N ASN A 64 -12.06 -15.35 -20.44
CA ASN A 64 -11.88 -15.42 -18.99
C ASN A 64 -10.41 -15.44 -18.57
N GLU A 65 -9.49 -15.80 -19.48
CA GLU A 65 -8.04 -15.83 -19.21
C GLU A 65 -7.50 -14.48 -18.71
N ASP A 66 -7.96 -13.36 -19.28
CA ASP A 66 -7.55 -12.02 -18.87
C ASP A 66 -8.00 -11.72 -17.42
N LEU A 67 -9.20 -12.18 -17.03
CA LEU A 67 -9.71 -12.02 -15.65
C LEU A 67 -8.83 -12.78 -14.65
N PHE A 68 -8.48 -14.04 -14.95
CA PHE A 68 -7.58 -14.83 -14.12
C PHE A 68 -6.20 -14.18 -14.02
N HIS A 69 -5.67 -13.73 -15.16
CA HIS A 69 -4.35 -13.12 -15.22
C HIS A 69 -4.27 -11.83 -14.40
N ILE A 70 -5.24 -10.92 -14.55
CA ILE A 70 -5.27 -9.66 -13.78
C ILE A 70 -5.45 -9.94 -12.30
N THR A 71 -6.35 -10.85 -11.93
CA THR A 71 -6.57 -11.24 -10.52
C THR A 71 -5.30 -11.79 -9.90
N TYR A 72 -4.60 -12.65 -10.63
CA TYR A 72 -3.33 -13.24 -10.21
C TYR A 72 -2.24 -12.17 -10.01
N ILE A 73 -2.10 -11.23 -10.97
CA ILE A 73 -1.13 -10.13 -10.85
C ILE A 73 -1.40 -9.31 -9.59
N ILE A 74 -2.66 -8.90 -9.36
CA ILE A 74 -3.02 -8.13 -8.17
C ILE A 74 -2.69 -8.92 -6.90
N GLN A 75 -3.09 -10.18 -6.83
CA GLN A 75 -2.85 -11.05 -5.67
C GLN A 75 -1.36 -11.23 -5.37
N ARG A 76 -0.55 -11.40 -6.42
CA ARG A 76 0.90 -11.59 -6.29
C ARG A 76 1.61 -10.30 -5.93
N THR A 77 1.10 -9.16 -6.40
CA THR A 77 1.78 -7.86 -6.30
C THR A 77 1.46 -7.13 -4.99
N LEU A 78 0.19 -7.07 -4.60
CA LEU A 78 -0.26 -6.20 -3.52
C LEU A 78 -0.29 -6.92 -2.17
N ASP A 79 0.36 -6.33 -1.18
CA ASP A 79 0.27 -6.72 0.22
C ASP A 79 -0.88 -5.95 0.87
N PHE A 80 -2.07 -6.57 0.91
CA PHE A 80 -3.27 -5.91 1.46
C PHE A 80 -3.14 -5.62 2.95
N ASP A 81 -2.48 -6.49 3.72
CA ASP A 81 -2.34 -6.34 5.17
C ASP A 81 -1.41 -5.16 5.49
N GLN A 82 -0.27 -5.06 4.79
CA GLN A 82 0.65 -3.95 4.96
C GLN A 82 0.07 -2.65 4.37
N ALA A 83 -0.61 -2.72 3.23
CA ALA A 83 -1.25 -1.56 2.61
C ALA A 83 -2.32 -0.93 3.52
N GLU A 84 -3.10 -1.76 4.23
CA GLU A 84 -4.10 -1.27 5.18
C GLU A 84 -3.45 -0.59 6.40
N ARG A 85 -2.33 -1.12 6.90
CA ARG A 85 -1.55 -0.50 8.00
C ARG A 85 -0.89 0.82 7.60
N GLU A 86 -0.33 0.90 6.40
CA GLU A 86 0.40 2.08 5.93
C GLU A 86 -0.50 3.12 5.24
N GLY A 87 -1.76 2.79 4.95
CA GLY A 87 -2.71 3.66 4.25
C GLY A 87 -2.34 3.94 2.79
N ARG A 88 -1.45 3.13 2.19
CA ARG A 88 -0.95 3.29 0.82
C ARG A 88 -0.79 1.95 0.13
N PHE A 89 -0.64 1.96 -1.20
CA PHE A 89 -0.34 0.75 -1.97
C PHE A 89 1.04 0.21 -1.56
N VAL A 90 1.10 -1.07 -1.17
CA VAL A 90 2.34 -1.73 -0.76
C VAL A 90 2.57 -2.98 -1.59
N VAL A 91 3.70 -3.01 -2.28
CA VAL A 91 4.14 -4.19 -3.04
C VAL A 91 4.67 -5.27 -2.09
N LYS A 92 4.28 -6.52 -2.30
CA LYS A 92 4.79 -7.69 -1.57
C LYS A 92 6.30 -7.85 -1.75
N PRO A 93 7.01 -8.36 -0.72
CA PRO A 93 8.44 -8.63 -0.84
C PRO A 93 8.74 -9.74 -1.85
N GLY A 94 9.93 -9.71 -2.42
CA GLY A 94 10.46 -10.69 -3.37
C GLY A 94 10.07 -10.46 -4.83
N LEU A 95 9.38 -9.36 -5.14
CA LEU A 95 8.99 -9.01 -6.52
C LEU A 95 9.99 -8.07 -7.19
N ASP A 96 10.57 -7.16 -6.41
CA ASP A 96 11.55 -6.18 -6.88
C ASP A 96 12.64 -6.07 -5.82
N HIS A 97 13.81 -6.63 -6.15
CA HIS A 97 14.95 -6.70 -5.23
C HIS A 97 15.44 -5.30 -4.83
N ASP A 98 15.42 -4.34 -5.75
CA ASP A 98 15.92 -2.99 -5.48
C ASP A 98 14.96 -2.22 -4.57
N LEU A 99 13.65 -2.40 -4.77
CA LEU A 99 12.62 -1.88 -3.87
C LEU A 99 12.73 -2.49 -2.47
N ASP A 100 12.92 -3.80 -2.39
CA ASP A 100 13.06 -4.50 -1.12
C ASP A 100 14.33 -4.07 -0.37
N ASP A 101 15.43 -3.89 -1.09
CA ASP A 101 16.68 -3.36 -0.55
C ASP A 101 16.51 -1.94 -0.03
N LEU A 102 15.78 -1.09 -0.75
CA LEU A 102 15.49 0.27 -0.31
C LEU A 102 14.62 0.27 0.94
N LYS A 103 13.56 -0.54 0.98
CA LYS A 103 12.71 -0.71 2.18
C LYS A 103 13.53 -1.19 3.37
N ARG A 104 14.41 -2.17 3.18
CA ARG A 104 15.30 -2.72 4.22
C ARG A 104 16.26 -1.66 4.76
N LYS A 105 16.93 -0.91 3.88
CA LYS A 105 17.82 0.20 4.28
C LYS A 105 17.04 1.27 5.04
N PHE A 106 15.84 1.60 4.56
CA PHE A 106 14.98 2.59 5.21
C PHE A 106 14.52 2.14 6.60
N SER A 107 14.12 0.88 6.78
CA SER A 107 13.80 0.34 8.12
C SER A 107 15.01 0.32 9.06
N GLY A 108 16.23 0.18 8.53
CA GLY A 108 17.46 0.25 9.31
C GLY A 108 17.80 1.67 9.79
N LEU A 109 17.32 2.72 9.09
CA LEU A 109 17.58 4.10 9.45
C LEU A 109 17.04 4.45 10.83
N GLU A 110 15.88 3.93 11.23
CA GLU A 110 15.31 4.21 12.55
C GLU A 110 16.23 3.75 13.68
N GLY A 111 16.76 2.52 13.60
CA GLY A 111 17.72 2.01 14.56
C GLY A 111 19.05 2.79 14.56
N ILE A 112 19.47 3.28 13.40
CA ILE A 112 20.65 4.16 13.28
C ILE A 112 20.37 5.51 13.93
N MET A 113 19.21 6.13 13.66
CA MET A 113 18.80 7.42 14.21
C MET A 113 18.73 7.38 15.73
N ASN A 114 18.20 6.31 16.32
CA ASN A 114 18.15 6.14 17.77
C ASN A 114 19.56 6.06 18.38
N LYS A 115 20.47 5.28 17.76
CA LYS A 115 21.87 5.20 18.21
C LYS A 115 22.60 6.53 18.09
N VAL A 116 22.39 7.24 16.99
CA VAL A 116 22.99 8.57 16.79
C VAL A 116 22.45 9.55 17.83
N ALA A 117 21.14 9.52 18.13
CA ALA A 117 20.57 10.33 19.20
C ALA A 117 21.23 10.04 20.56
N GLU A 118 21.39 8.76 20.93
CA GLU A 118 22.09 8.38 22.17
C GLU A 118 23.55 8.85 22.20
N MET A 119 24.26 8.75 21.07
CA MET A 119 25.64 9.21 20.97
C MET A 119 25.75 10.73 21.08
N GLU A 120 24.92 11.48 20.35
CA GLU A 120 24.92 12.94 20.38
C GLU A 120 24.47 13.49 21.73
N LEU A 121 23.56 12.81 22.43
CA LEU A 121 23.15 13.22 23.78
C LEU A 121 24.33 13.31 24.75
N ASN A 122 25.35 12.45 24.61
CA ASN A 122 26.55 12.50 25.44
C ASN A 122 27.48 13.68 25.10
N ASN A 123 27.35 14.25 23.91
CA ASN A 123 28.12 15.41 23.45
C ASN A 123 27.39 16.74 23.71
N LEU A 124 26.10 16.68 24.05
CA LEU A 124 25.29 17.86 24.35
C LEU A 124 25.55 18.37 25.77
N PRO A 125 25.31 19.67 26.02
CA PRO A 125 25.29 20.25 27.36
C PRO A 125 24.35 19.48 28.31
N SER A 126 24.75 19.37 29.57
CA SER A 126 24.02 18.63 30.62
C SER A 126 22.60 19.12 30.88
N GLU A 127 22.28 20.35 30.46
CA GLU A 127 20.94 20.95 30.50
C GLU A 127 19.96 20.25 29.54
N LEU A 128 20.46 19.62 28.48
CA LEU A 128 19.66 18.89 27.50
C LEU A 128 19.59 17.41 27.88
N GLN A 129 18.46 17.01 28.48
CA GLN A 129 18.26 15.64 28.98
C GLN A 129 17.71 14.67 27.92
N ASN A 130 17.29 15.18 26.77
CA ASN A 130 16.86 14.36 25.64
C ASN A 130 17.17 15.06 24.31
N CYS A 131 17.29 14.25 23.27
CA CYS A 131 17.30 14.70 21.89
C CYS A 131 16.64 13.64 21.01
N SER A 132 16.31 14.00 19.78
CA SER A 132 15.78 13.08 18.78
C SER A 132 16.47 13.34 17.45
N VAL A 133 16.57 12.31 16.60
CA VAL A 133 17.11 12.47 15.25
C VAL A 133 15.99 12.24 14.25
N ALA A 134 15.83 13.17 13.32
CA ALA A 134 14.91 13.04 12.20
C ALA A 134 15.67 12.99 10.88
N TYR A 135 15.13 12.28 9.89
CA TYR A 135 15.64 12.27 8.53
C TYR A 135 14.67 12.99 7.59
N LEU A 136 15.16 14.02 6.90
CA LEU A 136 14.44 14.69 5.82
C LEU A 136 15.17 14.43 4.52
N ALA A 137 14.51 13.81 3.53
CA ALA A 137 15.16 13.33 2.30
C ALA A 137 16.00 14.39 1.55
N HIS A 138 15.60 15.67 1.60
CA HIS A 138 16.29 16.76 0.93
C HIS A 138 17.40 17.42 1.76
N ILE A 139 17.41 17.22 3.08
CA ILE A 139 18.31 17.92 4.01
C ILE A 139 19.30 16.96 4.66
N GLY A 140 18.90 15.71 4.90
CA GLY A 140 19.67 14.70 5.60
C GLY A 140 19.18 14.50 7.03
N PHE A 141 20.11 14.12 7.91
CA PHE A 141 19.84 13.90 9.33
C PHE A 141 19.83 15.22 10.08
N LEU A 142 18.84 15.39 10.96
CA LEU A 142 18.65 16.56 11.80
C LEU A 142 18.60 16.13 13.26
N LEU A 143 19.37 16.82 14.10
CA LEU A 143 19.25 16.71 15.54
C LEU A 143 18.15 17.67 16.02
N ILE A 144 17.15 17.13 16.70
CA ILE A 144 16.03 17.85 17.28
C ILE A 144 16.24 17.89 18.78
N LEU A 145 16.23 19.10 19.33
CA LEU A 145 16.34 19.37 20.76
C LEU A 145 14.96 19.78 21.31
N PRO A 146 14.64 19.43 22.57
CA PRO A 146 13.47 19.96 23.23
C PRO A 146 13.57 21.49 23.29
N PRO A 147 12.44 22.21 23.24
CA PRO A 147 12.46 23.65 23.45
C PRO A 147 13.05 23.94 24.84
N SER A 148 14.17 24.66 24.87
CA SER A 148 14.73 25.19 26.10
C SER A 148 13.79 26.29 26.61
N ASP A 149 13.27 26.13 27.83
CA ASP A 149 12.74 27.27 28.58
C ASP A 149 13.90 28.26 28.75
N GLU A 150 13.82 29.38 28.05
CA GLU A 150 14.73 30.53 28.06
C GLU A 150 16.07 30.42 27.28
N ASN A 151 16.08 31.13 26.14
CA ASN A 151 17.15 32.05 25.75
C ASN A 151 18.59 31.53 25.57
N LEU A 152 18.78 30.29 25.14
CA LEU A 152 20.09 29.80 24.70
C LEU A 152 20.24 29.96 23.19
N ALA A 153 21.27 30.70 22.80
CA ALA A 153 21.62 31.05 21.42
C ALA A 153 21.64 29.83 20.49
N PRO A 154 21.33 29.99 19.18
CA PRO A 154 21.28 28.88 18.26
C PRO A 154 22.63 28.18 18.18
N ILE A 155 22.65 26.88 18.49
CA ILE A 155 23.77 26.01 18.18
C ILE A 155 23.76 25.83 16.66
N LEU A 156 24.61 26.60 15.97
CA LEU A 156 24.91 26.42 14.56
C LEU A 156 25.88 25.24 14.43
N PHE A 157 25.43 24.19 13.72
CA PHE A 157 26.30 23.19 13.10
C PHE A 157 26.64 23.62 11.68
#